data_AF-A0A7C5XJ20-F1
#
_entry.id   AF-A0A7C5XJ20-F1
#
_cell.length_a   1.000
_cell.length_b   1.000
_cell.length_c   1.000
_cell.angle_alpha   90.00
_cell.angle_beta   90.00
_cell.angle_gamma   90.00
#
_symmetry.space_group_name_H-M   'P 1'
#
loop_
_entity.id
_entity.type
_entity.pdbx_description
1 polymer ?
#
loop_
_entity_poly.entity_id
_entity_poly.type
_entity_poly.pdbx_seq_one_letter_code
_entity_poly.pdbx_strand_id
1 'polypeptide(L)' 'NLKLKVNAWTIDDIETANKIVKMGVDAITTNKPDIIMRLKESYDKI' A
#
# COMPACT_ATOMS: atom_id res chain seq x y z
N ASN A 1 -4.15 -17.77 -13.64
CA ASN A 1 -4.22 -16.34 -13.23
C ASN A 1 -5.70 -15.94 -13.19
N LEU A 2 -6.23 -15.64 -12.00
CA LEU A 2 -7.66 -15.34 -11.79
C LEU A 2 -8.03 -13.89 -12.12
N LYS A 3 -7.05 -13.03 -12.47
CA LYS A 3 -7.23 -11.59 -12.78
C LYS A 3 -7.97 -10.78 -11.71
N LEU A 4 -7.96 -11.27 -10.46
CA LEU A 4 -8.56 -10.58 -9.34
C LEU A 4 -7.65 -9.43 -8.88
N LYS A 5 -8.28 -8.34 -8.43
CA LYS A 5 -7.62 -7.23 -7.76
C LYS A 5 -7.64 -7.48 -6.24
N VAL A 6 -6.53 -7.21 -5.58
CA VAL A 6 -6.37 -7.42 -4.13
C VAL A 6 -6.24 -6.08 -3.43
N ASN A 7 -7.12 -5.81 -2.47
CA ASN A 7 -7.10 -4.64 -1.61
C ASN A 7 -6.92 -5.07 -0.15
N ALA A 8 -5.98 -4.45 0.56
CA ALA A 8 -5.75 -4.70 1.98
C ALA A 8 -6.47 -3.65 2.85
N TRP A 9 -7.11 -4.10 3.94
CA TRP A 9 -7.85 -3.24 4.88
C TRP A 9 -7.58 -3.65 6.34
N THR A 10 -7.56 -2.77 7.34
CA THR A 10 -7.22 -1.34 7.29
C THR A 10 -5.78 -1.18 7.78
N ILE A 11 -4.92 -0.52 7.00
CA ILE A 11 -3.49 -0.39 7.30
C ILE A 11 -3.15 1.06 7.62
N ASP A 12 -2.75 1.33 8.85
CA ASP A 12 -2.54 2.70 9.38
C ASP A 12 -1.07 3.01 9.74
N ASP A 13 -0.14 2.12 9.38
CA ASP A 13 1.28 2.27 9.65
C ASP A 13 2.15 1.99 8.41
N ILE A 14 3.28 2.68 8.32
CA ILE A 14 4.19 2.65 7.16
C ILE A 14 4.90 1.29 7.03
N GLU A 15 5.21 0.63 8.14
CA GLU A 15 5.98 -0.61 8.11
C GLU A 15 5.14 -1.74 7.48
N THR A 16 3.89 -1.88 7.91
CA THR A 16 2.94 -2.84 7.35
C THR A 16 2.60 -2.48 5.91
N ALA A 17 2.34 -1.20 5.61
CA ALA A 17 2.09 -0.75 4.24
C ALA A 17 3.24 -1.11 3.29
N ASN A 18 4.49 -0.91 3.72
CA ASN A 18 5.68 -1.32 2.97
C ASN A 18 5.70 -2.81 2.65
N LYS A 19 5.42 -3.67 3.63
CA LYS A 19 5.41 -5.13 3.43
C LYS A 19 4.33 -5.53 2.45
N ILE A 20 3.12 -4.98 2.61
CA ILE A 20 1.95 -5.29 1.78
C ILE A 20 2.13 -4.80 0.34
N VAL A 21 2.67 -3.60 0.13
CA VAL A 21 3.03 -3.10 -1.22
C VAL A 21 4.04 -4.03 -1.88
N LYS A 22 5.08 -4.46 -1.16
CA LYS A 22 6.07 -5.42 -1.68
C LYS A 22 5.48 -6.80 -2.03
N MET A 23 4.36 -7.17 -1.42
CA MET A 23 3.61 -8.39 -1.76
C MET A 23 2.76 -8.24 -3.04
N GLY A 24 2.68 -7.04 -3.62
CA GLY A 24 2.04 -6.80 -4.91
C GLY A 24 0.52 -6.60 -4.85
N VAL A 25 -0.01 -6.08 -3.73
CA VAL A 25 -1.42 -5.68 -3.69
C VAL A 25 -1.70 -4.52 -4.64
N ASP A 26 -2.94 -4.43 -5.12
CA ASP A 26 -3.38 -3.35 -6.01
C ASP A 26 -3.81 -2.09 -5.25
N ALA A 27 -4.26 -2.23 -4.00
CA ALA A 27 -4.77 -1.12 -3.20
C ALA A 27 -4.55 -1.34 -1.68
N ILE A 28 -4.52 -0.23 -0.95
CA ILE A 28 -4.54 -0.18 0.51
C ILE A 28 -5.65 0.76 0.96
N THR A 29 -6.45 0.29 1.90
CA THR A 29 -7.44 1.11 2.62
C THR A 29 -6.84 1.52 3.98
N THR A 30 -6.88 2.82 4.29
CA THR A 30 -6.22 3.41 5.47
C THR A 30 -7.05 4.54 6.06
N ASN A 31 -6.96 4.72 7.37
CA ASN A 31 -7.44 5.91 8.06
C ASN A 31 -6.42 7.06 8.05
N LYS A 32 -5.19 6.81 7.58
CA LYS A 32 -4.07 7.77 7.58
C LYS A 32 -3.47 7.95 6.17
N PRO A 33 -4.26 8.45 5.20
CA PRO A 33 -3.82 8.55 3.81
C PRO A 33 -2.58 9.44 3.62
N ASP A 34 -2.43 10.49 4.43
CA ASP A 34 -1.30 11.41 4.42
C ASP A 34 0.03 10.71 4.76
N ILE A 35 0.00 9.77 5.70
CA ILE A 35 1.17 8.98 6.10
C ILE A 35 1.54 8.01 4.97
N ILE A 36 0.53 7.33 4.40
CA ILE A 36 0.72 6.31 3.37
C ILE A 36 1.19 6.93 2.04
N MET A 37 0.74 8.13 1.68
CA MET A 37 1.16 8.80 0.43
C MET A 37 2.67 9.08 0.37
N ARG A 38 3.32 9.33 1.51
CA ARG A 38 4.79 9.50 1.58
C ARG A 38 5.56 8.27 1.12
N LEU A 39 4.96 7.08 1.26
CA LEU A 39 5.56 5.85 0.78
C LEU A 39 5.58 5.81 -0.74
N LYS A 40 4.46 6.17 -1.39
CA LYS A 40 4.36 6.20 -2.86
C LYS A 40 5.38 7.14 -3.49
N GLU A 41 5.53 8.34 -2.94
CA GLU A 41 6.53 9.32 -3.43
C GLU A 41 7.96 8.79 -3.36
N SER A 42 8.25 7.87 -2.44
CA SER A 42 9.58 7.25 -2.33
C SER A 42 9.82 6.19 -3.39
N TYR A 43 8.77 5.49 -3.83
CA TYR A 43 8.83 4.47 -4.89
C TYR A 43 8.83 5.06 -6.30
N ASP A 44 8.12 6.16 -6.54
CA ASP A 44 8.06 6.78 -7.88
C ASP A 44 9.36 7.54 -8.25
N LYS A 45 10.27 7.74 -7.28
CA LYS A 45 11.57 8.42 -7.48
C LYS A 45 12.72 7.48 -7.86
N ILE A 46 12.45 6.18 -7.97
CA ILE A 46 13.41 5.12 -8.29
C ILE A 46 13.07 4.56 -9.66
#